data_AF-A0A9J8ALX7-F1
#
_entry.id   AF-A0A9J8ALX7-F1
#
_cell.length_a   1.000
_cell.length_b   1.000
_cell.length_c   1.000
_cell.angle_alpha   90.00
_cell.angle_beta   90.00
_cell.angle_gamma   90.00
#
_symmetry.space_group_name_H-M   'P 1'
#
loop_
_entity.id
_entity.type
_entity.pdbx_description
1 polymer ?
#
loop_
_entity_poly.entity_id
_entity_poly.type
_entity_poly.pdbx_seq_one_letter_code
_entity_poly.pdbx_strand_id
1 'polypeptide(L)'
;MALSGWICVVTGASRGIGRGIALQLSEAGATVYITGRQEKTLKQTAAEVTERGGRCLPVVCDSSKEDEIKELFERVQREQNGRLDLLVNNAYAGVQAIMNNLNKKFWEVDPDIWDTINNTGLRGHYFCSVYAARMMVAQGKGLIVFISSMGGLRYLFNVSYGVGKAACDRMAADMAIELKKKGVVSVSLWPGAVQTELINQYISGDDAAARFDPKFKEMFRKGETTEFSGRCIAELAKDKNLMSMTGQVLMTCDLAYRYGLKDVDGRSIVDYTSLKFLISQMALSGWICVVTGASRGIGRGIALQLSEAGATVYITGRQEKTLKQTAAEVTERGGRCLPVVCDSSKEDEIKELFERVQREQNGRLDLLVNNAYAGVQAIFDNMNKNFWEVDPGVWDTINNTGLRGHYFCSVYAARMMVAQGKGLIVFISSMGGLRYLFNVSYGVGKAACDRMAADMAIELKKKGVVSVSLWPGAVQTELIDQYISHDEAPPGFDPKFKKMFNKGETTEFSGRCIVGLAKDKSLMSMTGQVLMTGDLARRYGLKDVDGRSVVDYTSLKFVISQVPYVSWLSVFTPSFIRVPRSMLSLGSGKI
;
A
#
# COMPACT_ATOMS: atom_id res chain seq x y z
N MET A 1 32.30 -3.35 22.95
CA MET A 1 31.02 -3.62 22.26
C MET A 1 30.11 -4.44 23.19
N ALA A 2 28.79 -4.35 23.04
CA ALA A 2 27.85 -4.76 24.09
C ALA A 2 27.63 -6.28 24.27
N LEU A 3 27.95 -7.10 23.26
CA LEU A 3 27.93 -8.56 23.29
C LEU A 3 29.34 -9.17 23.30
N SER A 4 30.34 -8.39 23.74
CA SER A 4 31.71 -8.90 23.85
C SER A 4 31.78 -10.16 24.71
N GLY A 5 32.40 -11.21 24.18
CA GLY A 5 32.53 -12.51 24.85
C GLY A 5 31.28 -13.40 24.76
N TRP A 6 30.23 -12.98 24.05
CA TRP A 6 29.10 -13.86 23.73
C TRP A 6 29.45 -14.85 22.63
N ILE A 7 28.99 -16.08 22.81
CA ILE A 7 29.07 -17.15 21.79
C ILE A 7 27.68 -17.33 21.19
N CYS A 8 27.56 -17.08 19.88
CA CYS A 8 26.30 -17.12 19.16
C CYS A 8 26.35 -18.16 18.03
N VAL A 9 25.23 -18.85 17.79
CA VAL A 9 25.03 -19.70 16.61
C VAL A 9 23.85 -19.13 15.80
N VAL A 10 24.05 -18.86 14.51
CA VAL A 10 22.99 -18.41 13.60
C VAL A 10 22.85 -19.42 12.47
N THR A 11 21.72 -20.12 12.43
CA THR A 11 21.48 -21.15 11.41
C THR A 11 21.06 -20.53 10.07
N GLY A 12 21.56 -21.06 8.95
CA GLY A 12 21.21 -20.59 7.61
C GLY A 12 21.62 -19.12 7.34
N ALA A 13 22.84 -18.77 7.75
CA ALA A 13 23.36 -17.40 7.70
C ALA A 13 24.25 -17.12 6.48
N SER A 14 24.13 -17.89 5.40
CA SER A 14 24.89 -17.65 4.18
C SER A 14 24.33 -16.55 3.26
N ARG A 15 23.10 -16.07 3.53
CA ARG A 15 22.40 -15.01 2.78
C ARG A 15 21.22 -14.46 3.58
N GLY A 16 20.55 -13.42 3.08
CA GLY A 16 19.25 -12.96 3.60
C GLY A 16 19.28 -12.57 5.07
N ILE A 17 18.18 -12.84 5.78
CA ILE A 17 18.00 -12.50 7.21
C ILE A 17 19.14 -13.08 8.07
N GLY A 18 19.50 -14.35 7.87
CA GLY A 18 20.56 -14.99 8.66
C GLY A 18 21.92 -14.30 8.52
N ARG A 19 22.29 -13.89 7.29
CA ARG A 19 23.50 -13.09 7.06
C ARG A 19 23.42 -11.76 7.82
N GLY A 20 22.30 -11.05 7.71
CA GLY A 20 22.12 -9.77 8.39
C GLY A 20 22.17 -9.89 9.92
N ILE A 21 21.61 -10.96 10.48
CA ILE A 21 21.72 -11.27 11.91
C ILE A 21 23.18 -11.50 12.31
N ALA A 22 23.94 -12.28 11.53
CA ALA A 22 25.35 -12.53 11.81
C ALA A 22 26.19 -11.25 11.81
N LEU A 23 25.96 -10.35 10.85
CA LEU A 23 26.64 -9.05 10.76
C LEU A 23 26.38 -8.21 12.01
N GLN A 24 25.13 -8.02 12.39
CA GLN A 24 24.77 -7.16 13.52
C GLN A 24 25.19 -7.74 14.89
N LEU A 25 25.12 -9.06 15.08
CA LEU A 25 25.62 -9.70 16.30
C LEU A 25 27.15 -9.56 16.43
N SER A 26 27.86 -9.67 15.31
CA SER A 26 29.32 -9.54 15.29
C SER A 26 29.76 -8.10 15.47
N GLU A 27 29.07 -7.12 14.88
CA GLU A 27 29.25 -5.68 15.14
C GLU A 27 28.98 -5.32 16.61
N ALA A 28 28.06 -6.04 17.27
CA ALA A 28 27.83 -5.92 18.70
C ALA A 28 28.93 -6.59 19.55
N GLY A 29 29.89 -7.30 18.94
CA GLY A 29 31.07 -7.88 19.57
C GLY A 29 30.99 -9.37 19.90
N ALA A 30 29.95 -10.06 19.46
CA ALA A 30 29.83 -11.50 19.66
C ALA A 30 30.80 -12.29 18.75
N THR A 31 31.16 -13.50 19.19
CA THR A 31 31.72 -14.53 18.30
C THR A 31 30.57 -15.33 17.71
N VAL A 32 30.41 -15.30 16.39
CA VAL A 32 29.25 -15.88 15.71
C VAL A 32 29.65 -17.09 14.87
N TYR A 33 29.11 -18.27 15.21
CA TYR A 33 29.09 -19.43 14.35
C TYR A 33 27.95 -19.29 13.34
N ILE A 34 28.27 -19.32 12.04
CA ILE A 34 27.28 -19.25 10.97
C ILE A 34 27.20 -20.60 10.25
N THR A 35 25.98 -21.03 9.91
CA THR A 35 25.78 -22.29 9.18
C THR A 35 25.06 -22.14 7.87
N GLY A 36 25.28 -23.12 6.99
CA GLY A 36 24.69 -23.20 5.66
C GLY A 36 25.31 -24.33 4.85
N ARG A 37 24.69 -24.66 3.72
CA ARG A 37 25.09 -25.81 2.88
C ARG A 37 26.25 -25.49 1.93
N GLN A 38 26.35 -24.23 1.50
CA GLN A 38 27.31 -23.80 0.48
C GLN A 38 28.49 -23.08 1.13
N GLU A 39 29.63 -23.76 1.20
CA GLU A 39 30.86 -23.27 1.81
C GLU A 39 31.28 -21.90 1.24
N LYS A 40 31.21 -21.72 -0.08
CA LYS A 40 31.56 -20.46 -0.75
C LYS A 40 30.79 -19.26 -0.18
N THR A 41 29.47 -19.36 -0.10
CA THR A 41 28.61 -18.26 0.39
C THR A 41 28.77 -18.02 1.89
N LEU A 42 29.08 -19.07 2.67
CA LEU A 42 29.40 -18.92 4.10
C LEU A 42 30.72 -18.17 4.29
N LYS A 43 31.76 -18.53 3.54
CA LYS A 43 33.06 -17.84 3.58
C LYS A 43 32.92 -16.37 3.19
N GLN A 44 32.07 -16.04 2.21
CA GLN A 44 31.76 -14.65 1.86
C GLN A 44 31.13 -13.89 3.03
N THR A 45 30.13 -14.46 3.70
CA THR A 45 29.51 -13.83 4.87
C THR A 45 30.52 -13.66 6.02
N ALA A 46 31.36 -14.66 6.28
CA ALA A 46 32.40 -14.58 7.31
C ALA A 46 33.47 -13.52 7.00
N ALA A 47 33.86 -13.38 5.72
CA ALA A 47 34.79 -12.36 5.27
C ALA A 47 34.22 -10.95 5.49
N GLU A 48 32.94 -10.73 5.15
CA GLU A 48 32.29 -9.46 5.39
C GLU A 48 32.17 -9.12 6.88
N VAL A 49 31.83 -10.10 7.73
CA VAL A 49 31.87 -9.89 9.19
C VAL A 49 33.27 -9.45 9.65
N THR A 50 34.31 -10.09 9.12
CA THR A 50 35.71 -9.77 9.46
C THR A 50 36.07 -8.36 9.00
N GLU A 51 35.64 -7.96 7.81
CA GLU A 51 35.81 -6.60 7.27
C GLU A 51 35.14 -5.54 8.16
N ARG A 52 34.00 -5.86 8.76
CA ARG A 52 33.31 -5.01 9.75
C ARG A 52 33.88 -5.11 11.17
N GLY A 53 35.03 -5.78 11.35
CA GLY A 53 35.73 -5.89 12.63
C GLY A 53 35.12 -6.90 13.62
N GLY A 54 34.19 -7.75 13.16
CA GLY A 54 33.57 -8.81 13.95
C GLY A 54 34.30 -10.15 13.85
N ARG A 55 33.88 -11.13 14.67
CA ARG A 55 34.44 -12.49 14.64
C ARG A 55 33.39 -13.51 14.22
N CYS A 56 33.61 -14.15 13.07
CA CYS A 56 32.69 -15.14 12.51
C CYS A 56 33.40 -16.47 12.21
N LEU A 57 32.74 -17.58 12.54
CA LEU A 57 33.23 -18.95 12.33
C LEU A 57 32.27 -19.68 11.39
N PRO A 58 32.59 -19.83 10.09
CA PRO A 58 31.74 -20.53 9.15
C PRO A 58 31.81 -22.06 9.37
N VAL A 59 30.66 -22.71 9.46
CA VAL A 59 30.52 -24.17 9.57
C VAL A 59 29.56 -24.67 8.51
N VAL A 60 30.05 -25.53 7.60
CA VAL A 60 29.17 -26.21 6.65
C VAL A 60 28.29 -27.18 7.43
N CYS A 61 26.98 -26.99 7.36
CA CYS A 61 26.00 -27.79 8.06
C CYS A 61 24.65 -27.66 7.35
N ASP A 62 24.11 -28.80 6.92
CA ASP A 62 22.76 -28.93 6.42
C ASP A 62 21.80 -29.11 7.61
N SER A 63 21.00 -28.09 7.89
CA SER A 63 20.05 -28.12 9.01
C SER A 63 18.87 -29.09 8.81
N SER A 64 18.82 -29.85 7.71
CA SER A 64 17.92 -31.00 7.58
C SER A 64 18.49 -32.31 8.12
N LYS A 65 19.81 -32.38 8.40
CA LYS A 65 20.50 -33.59 8.84
C LYS A 65 20.92 -33.50 10.29
N GLU A 66 20.44 -34.45 11.11
CA GLU A 66 20.69 -34.45 12.55
C GLU A 66 22.15 -34.64 12.92
N ASP A 67 22.87 -35.50 12.21
CA ASP A 67 24.29 -35.78 12.50
C ASP A 67 25.14 -34.52 12.27
N GLU A 68 24.89 -33.77 11.20
CA GLU A 68 25.59 -32.50 10.93
C GLU A 68 25.24 -31.42 11.96
N ILE A 69 23.99 -31.39 12.46
CA ILE A 69 23.59 -30.50 13.56
C ILE A 69 24.32 -30.89 14.86
N LYS A 70 24.38 -32.19 15.17
CA LYS A 70 25.07 -32.69 16.36
C LYS A 70 26.55 -32.32 16.31
N GLU A 71 27.23 -32.58 15.20
CA GLU A 71 28.64 -32.23 15.00
C GLU A 71 28.91 -30.73 15.16
N LEU A 72 28.01 -29.87 14.67
CA LEU A 72 28.08 -28.42 14.88
C LEU A 72 28.12 -28.07 16.36
N PHE A 73 27.16 -28.56 17.16
CA PHE A 73 27.10 -28.20 18.58
C PHE A 73 28.20 -28.85 19.41
N GLU A 74 28.64 -30.06 19.07
CA GLU A 74 29.82 -30.67 19.69
C GLU A 74 31.08 -29.85 19.39
N ARG A 75 31.22 -29.30 18.18
CA ARG A 75 32.31 -28.39 17.83
C ARG A 75 32.25 -27.10 18.64
N VAL A 76 31.09 -26.44 18.73
CA VAL A 76 30.92 -25.23 19.55
C VAL A 76 31.26 -25.51 21.02
N GLN A 77 30.76 -26.63 21.56
CA GLN A 77 31.07 -27.06 22.92
C GLN A 77 32.57 -27.25 23.15
N ARG A 78 33.29 -27.92 22.24
CA ARG A 78 34.74 -28.11 22.34
C ARG A 78 35.52 -26.81 22.23
N GLU A 79 35.19 -25.96 21.25
CA GLU A 79 35.93 -24.73 20.97
C GLU A 79 35.68 -23.62 22.01
N GLN A 80 34.52 -23.66 22.69
CA GLN A 80 34.08 -22.60 23.61
C GLN A 80 33.93 -23.07 25.07
N ASN A 81 34.56 -24.21 25.42
CA ASN A 81 34.51 -24.80 26.76
C ASN A 81 33.08 -24.93 27.32
N GLY A 82 32.16 -25.42 26.48
CA GLY A 82 30.76 -25.64 26.84
C GLY A 82 29.87 -24.41 26.81
N ARG A 83 30.38 -23.23 26.46
CA ARG A 83 29.62 -21.98 26.44
C ARG A 83 28.81 -21.80 25.16
N LEU A 84 27.54 -21.42 25.30
CA LEU A 84 26.68 -20.92 24.23
C LEU A 84 25.68 -19.91 24.82
N ASP A 85 25.74 -18.66 24.37
CA ASP A 85 24.89 -17.59 24.91
C ASP A 85 23.63 -17.35 24.07
N LEU A 86 23.70 -17.52 22.75
CA LEU A 86 22.57 -17.26 21.83
C LEU A 86 22.50 -18.30 20.71
N LEU A 87 21.31 -18.88 20.50
CA LEU A 87 20.95 -19.62 19.28
C LEU A 87 19.88 -18.85 18.52
N VAL A 88 20.12 -18.59 17.24
CA VAL A 88 19.13 -18.08 16.29
C VAL A 88 18.78 -19.17 15.29
N ASN A 89 17.59 -19.73 15.46
CA ASN A 89 16.95 -20.65 14.53
C ASN A 89 16.35 -19.85 13.36
N ASN A 90 17.13 -19.71 12.29
CA ASN A 90 16.78 -18.95 11.09
C ASN A 90 16.77 -19.79 9.80
N ALA A 91 17.49 -20.93 9.76
CA ALA A 91 17.64 -21.73 8.55
C ALA A 91 16.31 -22.07 7.87
N TYR A 92 16.18 -21.72 6.59
CA TYR A 92 14.96 -21.91 5.84
C TYR A 92 15.25 -22.21 4.37
N ALA A 93 14.86 -23.40 3.89
CA ALA A 93 15.11 -23.85 2.52
C ALA A 93 13.93 -23.61 1.55
N GLY A 94 12.77 -23.22 2.07
CA GLY A 94 11.49 -23.26 1.35
C GLY A 94 11.17 -22.08 0.43
N VAL A 95 11.97 -21.01 0.39
CA VAL A 95 11.60 -19.77 -0.34
C VAL A 95 11.30 -20.05 -1.81
N GLN A 96 12.20 -20.76 -2.49
CA GLN A 96 12.05 -21.12 -3.91
C GLN A 96 10.79 -21.95 -4.16
N ALA A 97 10.57 -22.98 -3.33
CA ALA A 97 9.44 -23.88 -3.47
C ALA A 97 8.10 -23.17 -3.24
N ILE A 98 8.05 -22.22 -2.31
CA ILE A 98 6.88 -21.34 -2.12
C ILE A 98 6.64 -20.48 -3.35
N MET A 99 7.66 -19.79 -3.85
CA MET A 99 7.53 -18.86 -4.97
C MET A 99 7.05 -19.56 -6.24
N ASN A 100 7.53 -20.78 -6.49
CA ASN A 100 7.10 -21.59 -7.63
C ASN A 100 5.64 -22.08 -7.53
N ASN A 101 4.99 -21.96 -6.36
CA ASN A 101 3.65 -22.49 -6.10
C ASN A 101 2.67 -21.45 -5.50
N LEU A 102 2.99 -20.14 -5.54
CA LEU A 102 2.20 -19.07 -4.90
C LEU A 102 0.71 -19.04 -5.25
N ASN A 103 0.35 -19.43 -6.48
CA ASN A 103 -1.02 -19.38 -6.97
C ASN A 103 -1.73 -20.73 -6.98
N LYS A 104 -1.06 -21.78 -6.50
CA LYS A 104 -1.62 -23.13 -6.42
C LYS A 104 -2.33 -23.33 -5.10
N LYS A 105 -3.45 -24.05 -5.13
CA LYS A 105 -4.14 -24.54 -3.93
C LYS A 105 -3.36 -25.69 -3.32
N PHE A 106 -3.54 -25.95 -2.02
CA PHE A 106 -2.71 -26.94 -1.34
C PHE A 106 -2.82 -28.36 -1.93
N TRP A 107 -3.96 -28.71 -2.55
CA TRP A 107 -4.16 -29.99 -3.24
C TRP A 107 -3.56 -30.06 -4.65
N GLU A 108 -3.02 -28.95 -5.18
CA GLU A 108 -2.37 -28.85 -6.50
C GLU A 108 -0.83 -28.82 -6.39
N VAL A 109 -0.32 -28.80 -5.16
CA VAL A 109 1.12 -28.75 -4.86
C VAL A 109 1.58 -30.14 -4.47
N ASP A 110 2.76 -30.52 -4.95
CA ASP A 110 3.39 -31.78 -4.57
C ASP A 110 3.61 -31.84 -3.04
N PRO A 111 3.19 -32.92 -2.35
CA PRO A 111 3.38 -33.08 -0.91
C PRO A 111 4.82 -32.91 -0.43
N ASP A 112 5.84 -33.19 -1.26
CA ASP A 112 7.27 -33.03 -0.95
C ASP A 112 7.67 -31.59 -0.59
N ILE A 113 6.81 -30.61 -0.91
CA ILE A 113 6.99 -29.23 -0.45
C ILE A 113 7.02 -29.15 1.07
N TRP A 114 6.30 -30.04 1.77
CA TRP A 114 6.29 -30.12 3.22
C TRP A 114 7.71 -30.38 3.75
N ASP A 115 8.35 -31.43 3.26
CA ASP A 115 9.69 -31.82 3.70
C ASP A 115 10.73 -30.77 3.32
N THR A 116 10.61 -30.18 2.13
CA THR A 116 11.47 -29.07 1.68
C THR A 116 11.45 -27.90 2.65
N ILE A 117 10.28 -27.58 3.22
CA ILE A 117 10.09 -26.46 4.15
C ILE A 117 10.45 -26.88 5.58
N ASN A 118 9.83 -27.94 6.07
CA ASN A 118 9.75 -28.26 7.50
C ASN A 118 10.89 -29.17 7.98
N ASN A 119 11.61 -29.91 7.11
CA ASN A 119 12.81 -30.63 7.58
C ASN A 119 13.92 -29.67 7.98
N THR A 120 14.08 -28.55 7.27
CA THR A 120 15.04 -27.49 7.63
C THR A 120 14.46 -26.50 8.64
N GLY A 121 13.29 -25.92 8.32
CA GLY A 121 12.73 -24.75 9.01
C GLY A 121 11.88 -25.05 10.24
N LEU A 122 11.71 -26.32 10.61
CA LEU A 122 10.99 -26.76 11.79
C LEU A 122 11.76 -27.86 12.53
N ARG A 123 11.92 -29.02 11.89
CA ARG A 123 12.60 -30.18 12.49
C ARG A 123 14.05 -29.84 12.85
N GLY A 124 14.80 -29.28 11.92
CA GLY A 124 16.15 -28.77 12.19
C GLY A 124 16.23 -27.80 13.36
N HIS A 125 15.26 -26.88 13.48
CA HIS A 125 15.19 -25.93 14.59
C HIS A 125 14.98 -26.62 15.94
N TYR A 126 14.16 -27.67 15.99
CA TYR A 126 14.00 -28.49 17.19
C TYR A 126 15.33 -29.11 17.62
N PHE A 127 16.03 -29.80 16.72
CA PHE A 127 17.33 -30.41 17.04
C PHE A 127 18.38 -29.41 17.48
N CYS A 128 18.51 -28.28 16.77
CA CYS A 128 19.39 -27.19 17.18
C CYS A 128 19.08 -26.71 18.60
N SER A 129 17.78 -26.56 18.92
CA SER A 129 17.34 -26.12 20.24
C SER A 129 17.64 -27.15 21.33
N VAL A 130 17.48 -28.46 21.06
CA VAL A 130 17.84 -29.52 22.01
C VAL A 130 19.31 -29.47 22.38
N TYR A 131 20.21 -29.39 21.40
CA TYR A 131 21.65 -29.34 21.67
C TYR A 131 22.08 -28.03 22.33
N ALA A 132 21.56 -26.89 21.86
CA ALA A 132 21.82 -25.60 22.49
C ALA A 132 21.33 -25.54 23.94
N ALA A 133 20.11 -26.03 24.21
CA ALA A 133 19.53 -26.04 25.54
C ALA A 133 20.36 -26.84 26.53
N ARG A 134 20.95 -27.98 26.13
CA ARG A 134 21.85 -28.75 27.00
C ARG A 134 23.02 -27.91 27.52
N MET A 135 23.62 -27.10 26.64
CA MET A 135 24.72 -26.19 26.99
C MET A 135 24.22 -25.03 27.86
N MET A 136 23.14 -24.35 27.43
CA MET A 136 22.57 -23.18 28.12
C MET A 136 22.03 -23.51 29.51
N VAL A 137 21.43 -24.69 29.69
CA VAL A 137 20.93 -25.17 31.00
C VAL A 137 22.08 -25.48 31.94
N ALA A 138 23.15 -26.12 31.46
CA ALA A 138 24.36 -26.32 32.27
C ALA A 138 25.01 -24.99 32.65
N GLN A 139 24.98 -24.00 31.75
CA GLN A 139 25.45 -22.64 31.97
C GLN A 139 24.53 -21.80 32.89
N GLY A 140 23.27 -22.20 33.06
CA GLY A 140 22.25 -21.47 33.83
C GLY A 140 21.76 -20.18 33.18
N LYS A 141 22.09 -19.93 31.90
CA LYS A 141 21.63 -18.78 31.12
C LYS A 141 21.78 -19.04 29.62
N GLY A 142 20.91 -18.43 28.83
CA GLY A 142 21.00 -18.43 27.36
C GLY A 142 19.75 -17.85 26.71
N LEU A 143 19.82 -17.60 25.41
CA LEU A 143 18.71 -17.11 24.60
C LEU A 143 18.54 -17.96 23.33
N ILE A 144 17.33 -18.47 23.10
CA ILE A 144 16.93 -19.17 21.88
C ILE A 144 15.90 -18.29 21.15
N VAL A 145 16.17 -17.95 19.90
CA VAL A 145 15.29 -17.13 19.05
C VAL A 145 14.88 -17.94 17.83
N PHE A 146 13.59 -18.07 17.59
CA PHE A 146 13.03 -18.63 16.35
C PHE A 146 12.64 -17.49 15.40
N ILE A 147 13.14 -17.49 14.17
CA ILE A 147 12.67 -16.55 13.14
C ILE A 147 11.38 -17.07 12.53
N SER A 148 10.26 -16.54 12.99
CA SER A 148 8.91 -16.89 12.55
C SER A 148 8.31 -15.78 11.68
N SER A 149 6.98 -15.77 11.51
CA SER A 149 6.27 -14.73 10.77
C SER A 149 4.77 -14.73 11.09
N MET A 150 4.08 -13.66 10.65
CA MET A 150 2.62 -13.57 10.69
C MET A 150 1.89 -14.73 9.98
N GLY A 151 2.59 -15.48 9.12
CA GLY A 151 2.06 -16.71 8.54
C GLY A 151 1.72 -17.80 9.54
N GLY A 152 2.24 -17.74 10.77
CA GLY A 152 1.86 -18.65 11.87
C GLY A 152 0.43 -18.41 12.40
N LEU A 153 -0.13 -17.20 12.21
CA LEU A 153 -1.48 -16.85 12.67
C LEU A 153 -2.52 -16.77 11.55
N ARG A 154 -2.10 -16.53 10.31
CA ARG A 154 -3.01 -16.44 9.16
C ARG A 154 -2.41 -17.06 7.91
N TYR A 155 -3.27 -17.40 6.97
CA TYR A 155 -2.84 -17.82 5.64
C TYR A 155 -2.03 -16.71 4.95
N LEU A 156 -0.81 -17.03 4.53
CA LEU A 156 0.07 -16.08 3.82
C LEU A 156 0.58 -16.62 2.49
N PHE A 157 1.11 -17.85 2.47
CA PHE A 157 1.68 -18.45 1.26
C PHE A 157 1.07 -19.80 0.93
N ASN A 158 1.30 -20.79 1.80
CA ASN A 158 0.71 -22.11 1.69
C ASN A 158 0.60 -22.76 3.08
N VAL A 159 -0.06 -23.91 3.15
CA VAL A 159 -0.31 -24.64 4.39
C VAL A 159 1.01 -25.03 5.08
N SER A 160 1.95 -25.61 4.35
CA SER A 160 3.25 -26.08 4.91
C SER A 160 4.05 -24.95 5.55
N TYR A 161 4.06 -23.75 4.95
CA TYR A 161 4.66 -22.55 5.52
C TYR A 161 3.97 -22.12 6.81
N GLY A 162 2.64 -21.98 6.78
CA GLY A 162 1.87 -21.51 7.93
C GLY A 162 2.02 -22.43 9.14
N VAL A 163 1.90 -23.75 8.91
CA VAL A 163 2.09 -24.76 9.97
C VAL A 163 3.51 -24.73 10.52
N GLY A 164 4.53 -24.63 9.67
CA GLY A 164 5.92 -24.53 10.11
C GLY A 164 6.18 -23.31 10.99
N LYS A 165 5.61 -22.16 10.65
CA LYS A 165 5.75 -20.92 11.43
C LYS A 165 4.96 -20.95 12.73
N ALA A 166 3.73 -21.46 12.71
CA ALA A 166 2.94 -21.68 13.93
C ALA A 166 3.64 -22.66 14.90
N ALA A 167 4.27 -23.71 14.36
CA ALA A 167 5.03 -24.68 15.15
C ALA A 167 6.29 -24.06 15.76
N CYS A 168 6.99 -23.15 15.08
CA CYS A 168 8.09 -22.37 15.66
C CYS A 168 7.62 -21.48 16.83
N ASP A 169 6.48 -20.81 16.69
CA ASP A 169 5.90 -20.01 17.77
C ASP A 169 5.53 -20.89 18.98
N ARG A 170 4.96 -22.06 18.71
CA ARG A 170 4.64 -23.07 19.73
C ARG A 170 5.89 -23.62 20.41
N MET A 171 6.96 -23.95 19.67
CA MET A 171 8.23 -24.38 20.26
C MET A 171 8.82 -23.31 21.18
N ALA A 172 8.77 -22.03 20.77
CA ALA A 172 9.24 -20.94 21.62
C ALA A 172 8.48 -20.89 22.96
N ALA A 173 7.15 -20.97 22.89
CA ALA A 173 6.26 -20.96 24.07
C ALA A 173 6.47 -22.17 24.99
N ASP A 174 6.49 -23.37 24.45
CA ASP A 174 6.52 -24.59 25.25
C ASP A 174 7.93 -24.82 25.84
N MET A 175 9.00 -24.62 25.06
CA MET A 175 10.38 -24.71 25.58
C MET A 175 10.63 -23.69 26.69
N ALA A 176 10.01 -22.50 26.62
CA ALA A 176 10.14 -21.50 27.68
C ALA A 176 9.63 -22.01 29.04
N ILE A 177 8.63 -22.88 29.08
CA ILE A 177 8.09 -23.43 30.33
C ILE A 177 9.17 -24.20 31.09
N GLU A 178 9.88 -25.08 30.38
CA GLU A 178 10.95 -25.92 30.95
C GLU A 178 12.23 -25.11 31.23
N LEU A 179 12.56 -24.17 30.33
CA LEU A 179 13.80 -23.40 30.36
C LEU A 179 13.80 -22.24 31.37
N LYS A 180 12.62 -21.68 31.70
CA LYS A 180 12.49 -20.50 32.56
C LYS A 180 13.17 -20.67 33.92
N LYS A 181 12.96 -21.82 34.59
CA LYS A 181 13.59 -22.12 35.89
C LYS A 181 15.09 -22.36 35.79
N LYS A 182 15.62 -22.58 34.59
CA LYS A 182 17.04 -22.79 34.29
C LYS A 182 17.75 -21.51 33.82
N GLY A 183 17.07 -20.37 33.83
CA GLY A 183 17.64 -19.08 33.41
C GLY A 183 17.76 -18.92 31.89
N VAL A 184 17.19 -19.83 31.10
CA VAL A 184 17.26 -19.79 29.64
C VAL A 184 15.96 -19.24 29.06
N VAL A 185 16.08 -18.32 28.12
CA VAL A 185 14.96 -17.63 27.46
C VAL A 185 14.73 -18.22 26.09
N SER A 186 13.46 -18.43 25.74
CA SER A 186 13.04 -18.90 24.42
C SER A 186 11.97 -17.97 23.87
N VAL A 187 12.15 -17.42 22.68
CA VAL A 187 11.21 -16.46 22.07
C VAL A 187 11.06 -16.71 20.57
N SER A 188 9.91 -16.32 20.03
CA SER A 188 9.71 -16.25 18.58
C SER A 188 9.80 -14.80 18.13
N LEU A 189 10.63 -14.51 17.13
CA LEU A 189 10.78 -13.20 16.53
C LEU A 189 10.05 -13.15 15.19
N TRP A 190 9.24 -12.12 14.99
CA TRP A 190 8.46 -11.88 13.77
C TRP A 190 8.98 -10.65 13.05
N PRO A 191 9.77 -10.84 11.97
CA PRO A 191 10.10 -9.77 11.06
C PRO A 191 8.89 -9.28 10.27
N GLY A 192 8.92 -8.02 9.85
CA GLY A 192 8.04 -7.49 8.81
C GLY A 192 8.34 -8.08 7.43
N ALA A 193 7.89 -7.42 6.37
CA ALA A 193 8.32 -7.78 5.02
C ALA A 193 9.82 -7.48 4.89
N VAL A 194 10.66 -8.49 4.61
CA VAL A 194 12.12 -8.31 4.55
C VAL A 194 12.65 -8.34 3.11
N GLN A 195 13.50 -7.37 2.78
CA GLN A 195 14.16 -7.22 1.48
C GLN A 195 15.32 -8.19 1.28
N THR A 196 15.04 -9.49 1.30
CA THR A 196 16.08 -10.48 0.96
C THR A 196 16.39 -10.45 -0.54
N GLU A 197 17.59 -10.89 -0.89
CA GLU A 197 18.09 -10.92 -2.27
C GLU A 197 17.15 -11.73 -3.18
N LEU A 198 16.67 -12.88 -2.69
CA LEU A 198 15.72 -13.72 -3.43
C LEU A 198 14.38 -13.02 -3.64
N ILE A 199 13.79 -12.42 -2.60
CA ILE A 199 12.52 -11.69 -2.76
C ILE A 199 12.69 -10.54 -3.75
N ASN A 200 13.78 -9.78 -3.66
CA ASN A 200 14.07 -8.67 -4.57
C ASN A 200 14.20 -9.14 -6.02
N GLN A 201 14.81 -10.30 -6.26
CA GLN A 201 14.86 -10.93 -7.58
C GLN A 201 13.46 -11.27 -8.09
N TYR A 202 12.60 -11.88 -7.26
CA TYR A 202 11.23 -12.24 -7.65
C TYR A 202 10.35 -11.04 -7.97
N ILE A 203 10.38 -9.99 -7.15
CA ILE A 203 9.50 -8.82 -7.35
C ILE A 203 9.99 -7.91 -8.49
N SER A 204 11.21 -8.12 -8.96
CA SER A 204 11.83 -7.36 -10.06
C SER A 204 11.96 -8.16 -11.37
N GLY A 205 11.62 -9.45 -11.36
CA GLY A 205 11.66 -10.30 -12.55
C GLY A 205 10.58 -9.97 -13.57
N ASP A 206 10.80 -10.40 -14.82
CA ASP A 206 9.92 -10.09 -15.96
C ASP A 206 8.48 -10.59 -15.76
N ASP A 207 8.30 -11.69 -15.03
CA ASP A 207 6.99 -12.28 -14.71
C ASP A 207 6.35 -11.70 -13.43
N ALA A 208 7.03 -10.78 -12.73
CA ALA A 208 6.59 -10.29 -11.44
C ALA A 208 5.21 -9.62 -11.51
N ALA A 209 4.90 -8.94 -12.63
CA ALA A 209 3.61 -8.26 -12.81
C ALA A 209 2.42 -9.22 -12.92
N ALA A 210 2.67 -10.42 -13.47
CA ALA A 210 1.65 -11.47 -13.56
C ALA A 210 1.53 -12.25 -12.24
N ARG A 211 2.60 -12.34 -11.46
CA ARG A 211 2.65 -13.17 -10.23
C ARG A 211 2.26 -12.44 -8.95
N PHE A 212 2.52 -11.14 -8.87
CA PHE A 212 2.35 -10.38 -7.63
C PHE A 212 1.52 -9.14 -7.87
N ASP A 213 0.52 -8.93 -7.01
CA ASP A 213 -0.22 -7.69 -7.01
C ASP A 213 0.68 -6.50 -6.63
N PRO A 214 0.35 -5.26 -7.07
CA PRO A 214 1.17 -4.09 -6.78
C PRO A 214 1.37 -3.81 -5.29
N LYS A 215 0.41 -4.14 -4.41
CA LYS A 215 0.51 -3.90 -2.97
C LYS A 215 1.54 -4.85 -2.35
N PHE A 216 1.56 -6.12 -2.76
CA PHE A 216 2.57 -7.09 -2.33
C PHE A 216 3.99 -6.62 -2.68
N LYS A 217 4.21 -6.16 -3.92
CA LYS A 217 5.53 -5.63 -4.33
C LYS A 217 5.94 -4.43 -3.51
N GLU A 218 5.02 -3.49 -3.29
CA GLU A 218 5.30 -2.26 -2.56
C GLU A 218 5.58 -2.53 -1.08
N MET A 219 4.90 -3.50 -0.47
CA MET A 219 5.14 -3.94 0.90
C MET A 219 6.59 -4.41 1.10
N PHE A 220 7.14 -5.22 0.18
CA PHE A 220 8.54 -5.64 0.27
C PHE A 220 9.53 -4.51 -0.10
N ARG A 221 9.22 -3.66 -1.08
CA ARG A 221 10.06 -2.48 -1.40
C ARG A 221 10.17 -1.48 -0.25
N LYS A 222 9.14 -1.37 0.58
CA LYS A 222 9.16 -0.58 1.82
C LYS A 222 9.54 -1.40 3.06
N GLY A 223 9.83 -2.68 2.86
CA GLY A 223 10.18 -3.62 3.90
C GLY A 223 11.46 -3.28 4.65
N GLU A 224 11.68 -4.07 5.70
CA GLU A 224 12.87 -4.08 6.53
C GLU A 224 14.07 -4.56 5.72
N THR A 225 15.26 -4.06 6.04
CA THR A 225 16.50 -4.64 5.52
C THR A 225 16.76 -6.00 6.18
N THR A 226 17.64 -6.79 5.57
CA THR A 226 18.03 -8.10 6.12
C THR A 226 18.74 -7.99 7.47
N GLU A 227 19.32 -6.84 7.81
CA GLU A 227 20.08 -6.60 9.04
C GLU A 227 19.18 -6.22 10.22
N PHE A 228 17.94 -5.77 9.99
CA PHE A 228 17.10 -5.22 11.06
C PHE A 228 16.74 -6.23 12.16
N SER A 229 16.46 -7.48 11.78
CA SER A 229 16.24 -8.56 12.74
C SER A 229 17.46 -8.78 13.64
N GLY A 230 18.67 -8.61 13.08
CA GLY A 230 19.93 -8.69 13.83
C GLY A 230 20.06 -7.60 14.89
N ARG A 231 19.69 -6.36 14.55
CA ARG A 231 19.63 -5.24 15.51
C ARG A 231 18.66 -5.52 16.65
N CYS A 232 17.46 -5.99 16.31
CA CYS A 232 16.45 -6.34 17.31
C CYS A 232 16.97 -7.42 18.28
N ILE A 233 17.61 -8.47 17.77
CA ILE A 233 18.17 -9.55 18.60
C ILE A 233 19.34 -9.04 19.45
N ALA A 234 20.21 -8.20 18.90
CA ALA A 234 21.33 -7.63 19.64
C ALA A 234 20.87 -6.75 20.82
N GLU A 235 19.81 -5.94 20.64
CA GLU A 235 19.19 -5.20 21.74
C GLU A 235 18.46 -6.09 22.73
N LEU A 236 17.72 -7.07 22.22
CA LEU A 236 16.98 -8.02 23.04
C LEU A 236 17.91 -8.80 23.99
N ALA A 237 19.07 -9.25 23.49
CA ALA A 237 20.10 -9.94 24.28
C ALA A 237 20.64 -9.10 25.45
N LYS A 238 20.48 -7.78 25.41
CA LYS A 238 20.92 -6.84 26.46
C LYS A 238 19.80 -6.43 27.43
N ASP A 239 18.54 -6.76 27.13
CA ASP A 239 17.42 -6.35 27.97
C ASP A 239 17.53 -7.03 29.35
N LYS A 240 17.66 -6.23 30.40
CA LYS A 240 17.75 -6.70 31.78
C LYS A 240 16.51 -7.49 32.22
N ASN A 241 15.39 -7.28 31.54
CA ASN A 241 14.12 -7.95 31.74
C ASN A 241 13.84 -9.03 30.69
N LEU A 242 14.86 -9.52 29.96
CA LEU A 242 14.70 -10.51 28.89
C LEU A 242 13.87 -11.74 29.33
N MET A 243 14.05 -12.23 30.57
CA MET A 243 13.29 -13.36 31.10
C MET A 243 11.76 -13.10 31.18
N SER A 244 11.33 -11.84 31.29
CA SER A 244 9.90 -11.50 31.25
C SER A 244 9.25 -11.77 29.89
N MET A 245 10.06 -11.84 28.82
CA MET A 245 9.61 -12.08 27.46
C MET A 245 9.62 -13.55 27.05
N THR A 246 10.14 -14.45 27.91
CA THR A 246 10.24 -15.86 27.56
C THR A 246 8.86 -16.46 27.24
N GLY A 247 8.80 -17.21 26.16
CA GLY A 247 7.60 -17.85 25.61
C GLY A 247 6.73 -16.94 24.75
N GLN A 248 7.14 -15.69 24.51
CA GLN A 248 6.35 -14.73 23.73
C GLN A 248 6.76 -14.72 22.26
N VAL A 249 5.81 -14.30 21.43
CA VAL A 249 6.05 -13.79 20.08
C VAL A 249 6.38 -12.30 20.18
N LEU A 250 7.51 -11.90 19.60
CA LEU A 250 8.01 -10.53 19.59
C LEU A 250 8.07 -10.04 18.15
N MET A 251 7.41 -8.92 17.84
CA MET A 251 7.51 -8.32 16.51
C MET A 251 8.69 -7.36 16.43
N THR A 252 9.40 -7.35 15.31
CA THR A 252 10.51 -6.42 15.06
C THR A 252 10.08 -4.96 15.19
N CYS A 253 8.84 -4.61 14.81
CA CYS A 253 8.28 -3.27 15.01
C CYS A 253 8.09 -2.91 16.49
N ASP A 254 7.66 -3.85 17.33
CA ASP A 254 7.49 -3.61 18.77
C ASP A 254 8.84 -3.44 19.46
N LEU A 255 9.83 -4.24 19.08
CA LEU A 255 11.20 -4.10 19.55
C LEU A 255 11.83 -2.80 19.05
N ALA A 256 11.51 -2.37 17.82
CA ALA A 256 11.92 -1.07 17.31
C ALA A 256 11.41 0.06 18.19
N TYR A 257 10.13 0.02 18.53
CA TYR A 257 9.53 1.02 19.42
C TYR A 257 10.13 0.96 20.83
N ARG A 258 10.23 -0.24 21.41
CA ARG A 258 10.72 -0.48 22.78
C ARG A 258 12.16 0.01 22.98
N TYR A 259 13.04 -0.25 22.02
CA TYR A 259 14.46 0.08 22.11
C TYR A 259 14.86 1.33 21.31
N GLY A 260 13.90 2.03 20.70
CA GLY A 260 14.15 3.22 19.90
C GLY A 260 14.98 2.96 18.63
N LEU A 261 14.80 1.80 18.01
CA LEU A 261 15.60 1.37 16.86
C LEU A 261 15.07 1.93 15.55
N LYS A 262 16.02 2.17 14.65
CA LYS A 262 15.79 2.38 13.23
C LYS A 262 16.51 1.29 12.45
N ASP A 263 16.04 1.07 11.24
CA ASP A 263 16.71 0.19 10.29
C ASP A 263 18.12 0.71 9.95
N VAL A 264 18.98 -0.14 9.37
CA VAL A 264 20.37 0.21 9.02
C VAL A 264 20.46 1.36 8.03
N ASP A 265 19.41 1.56 7.23
CA ASP A 265 19.27 2.68 6.29
C ASP A 265 18.62 3.94 6.92
N GLY A 266 18.38 3.93 8.23
CA GLY A 266 17.82 5.04 8.99
C GLY A 266 16.29 5.16 8.93
N ARG A 267 15.58 4.28 8.21
CA ARG A 267 14.11 4.30 8.17
C ARG A 267 13.51 3.82 9.49
N SER A 268 12.36 4.39 9.84
CA SER A 268 11.51 3.86 10.91
C SER A 268 10.69 2.69 10.38
N ILE A 269 10.48 1.68 11.22
CA ILE A 269 9.73 0.49 10.85
C ILE A 269 8.24 0.81 10.82
N VAL A 270 7.56 0.27 9.81
CA VAL A 270 6.11 0.39 9.69
C VAL A 270 5.45 -0.63 10.63
N ASP A 271 4.70 -0.14 11.60
CA ASP A 271 3.83 -0.98 12.44
C ASP A 271 2.50 -1.23 11.74
N TYR A 272 2.44 -2.36 11.01
CA TYR A 272 1.25 -2.84 10.31
C TYR A 272 0.15 -3.36 11.24
N THR A 273 0.44 -3.52 12.53
CA THR A 273 -0.51 -3.96 13.56
C THR A 273 -1.05 -2.80 14.40
N SER A 274 -0.47 -1.61 14.27
CA SER A 274 -0.92 -0.44 15.02
C SER A 274 -2.40 -0.16 14.74
N LEU A 275 -3.14 0.13 15.83
CA LEU A 275 -4.51 0.64 15.74
C LEU A 275 -4.58 1.86 14.82
N LYS A 276 -3.53 2.69 14.79
CA LYS A 276 -3.41 3.83 13.87
C LYS A 276 -3.39 3.41 12.39
N PHE A 277 -2.66 2.35 12.04
CA PHE A 277 -2.64 1.80 10.68
C PHE A 277 -4.01 1.21 10.31
N LEU A 278 -4.59 0.38 11.18
CA LEU A 278 -5.89 -0.26 10.97
C LEU A 278 -7.05 0.75 10.91
N ILE A 279 -7.12 1.71 11.85
CA ILE A 279 -8.12 2.80 11.86
C ILE A 279 -7.95 3.71 10.65
N SER A 280 -6.72 3.93 10.17
CA SER A 280 -6.52 4.75 8.98
C SER A 280 -7.19 4.16 7.74
N GLN A 281 -7.34 2.83 7.68
CA GLN A 281 -8.04 2.11 6.61
C GLN A 281 -9.55 2.07 6.80
N MET A 282 -10.09 2.30 8.00
CA MET A 282 -11.55 2.38 8.24
C MET A 282 -12.02 3.81 8.53
N ALA A 283 -11.31 4.81 8.01
CA ALA A 283 -11.50 6.21 8.36
C ALA A 283 -12.92 6.76 8.05
N LEU A 284 -13.64 6.14 7.13
CA LEU A 284 -15.01 6.49 6.74
C LEU A 284 -16.02 5.43 7.18
N SER A 285 -15.69 4.59 8.17
CA SER A 285 -16.64 3.63 8.71
C SER A 285 -17.94 4.31 9.16
N GLY A 286 -19.06 3.77 8.71
CA GLY A 286 -20.41 4.31 8.97
C GLY A 286 -20.79 5.53 8.11
N TRP A 287 -19.95 5.97 7.17
CA TRP A 287 -20.35 6.97 6.19
C TRP A 287 -21.21 6.36 5.10
N ILE A 288 -22.25 7.10 4.70
CA ILE A 288 -23.11 6.79 3.56
C ILE A 288 -22.72 7.70 2.39
N CYS A 289 -22.30 7.08 1.29
CA CYS A 289 -21.78 7.79 0.12
C CYS A 289 -22.60 7.44 -1.14
N VAL A 290 -22.80 8.42 -2.03
CA VAL A 290 -23.34 8.21 -3.38
C VAL A 290 -22.28 8.67 -4.39
N VAL A 291 -21.93 7.81 -5.35
CA VAL A 291 -21.02 8.15 -6.46
C VAL A 291 -21.75 7.95 -7.78
N THR A 292 -21.98 9.04 -8.51
CA THR A 292 -22.71 8.97 -9.78
C THR A 292 -21.79 8.56 -10.93
N GLY A 293 -22.27 7.70 -11.84
CA GLY A 293 -21.50 7.23 -13.00
C GLY A 293 -20.25 6.44 -12.63
N ALA A 294 -20.40 5.46 -11.73
CA ALA A 294 -19.31 4.68 -11.15
C ALA A 294 -19.13 3.29 -11.78
N SER A 295 -19.68 3.04 -12.98
CA SER A 295 -19.50 1.77 -13.69
C SER A 295 -18.08 1.53 -14.24
N ARG A 296 -17.27 2.59 -14.39
CA ARG A 296 -15.91 2.57 -14.98
C ARG A 296 -15.14 3.86 -14.67
N GLY A 297 -13.87 3.93 -15.04
CA GLY A 297 -13.09 5.16 -15.00
C GLY A 297 -12.98 5.78 -13.60
N ILE A 298 -12.97 7.12 -13.54
CA ILE A 298 -12.83 7.89 -12.29
C ILE A 298 -13.90 7.50 -11.26
N GLY A 299 -15.16 7.36 -11.68
CA GLY A 299 -16.26 7.02 -10.76
C GLY A 299 -16.07 5.66 -10.09
N ARG A 300 -15.63 4.64 -10.85
CA ARG A 300 -15.26 3.33 -10.30
C ARG A 300 -14.11 3.46 -9.30
N GLY A 301 -13.06 4.20 -9.66
CA GLY A 301 -11.91 4.39 -8.78
C GLY A 301 -12.25 5.13 -7.48
N ILE A 302 -13.15 6.11 -7.54
CA ILE A 302 -13.69 6.79 -6.35
C ILE A 302 -14.46 5.81 -5.47
N ALA A 303 -15.32 4.98 -6.05
CA ALA A 303 -16.09 3.99 -5.30
C ALA A 303 -15.17 2.97 -4.58
N LEU A 304 -14.11 2.51 -5.25
CA LEU A 304 -13.13 1.59 -4.67
C LEU A 304 -12.43 2.21 -3.45
N GLN A 305 -11.92 3.44 -3.58
CA GLN A 305 -11.20 4.09 -2.48
C GLN A 305 -12.10 4.49 -1.31
N LEU A 306 -13.34 4.93 -1.56
CA LEU A 306 -14.30 5.22 -0.48
C LEU A 306 -14.69 3.95 0.28
N SER A 307 -14.91 2.85 -0.44
CA SER A 307 -15.28 1.57 0.17
C SER A 307 -14.10 0.95 0.93
N GLU A 308 -12.88 1.04 0.39
CA GLU A 308 -11.64 0.64 1.06
C GLU A 308 -11.40 1.46 2.33
N ALA A 309 -11.83 2.71 2.36
CA ALA A 309 -11.83 3.55 3.57
C ALA A 309 -12.94 3.21 4.58
N GLY A 310 -13.79 2.21 4.30
CA GLY A 310 -14.85 1.70 5.19
C GLY A 310 -16.24 2.30 4.98
N ALA A 311 -16.45 3.14 3.96
CA ALA A 311 -17.77 3.71 3.69
C ALA A 311 -18.73 2.67 3.06
N THR A 312 -20.04 2.89 3.25
CA THR A 312 -21.08 2.24 2.44
C THR A 312 -21.34 3.09 1.21
N VAL A 313 -21.10 2.55 0.02
CA VAL A 313 -21.12 3.33 -1.23
C VAL A 313 -22.23 2.88 -2.17
N TYR A 314 -23.21 3.73 -2.41
CA TYR A 314 -24.15 3.61 -3.52
C TYR A 314 -23.47 4.04 -4.82
N ILE A 315 -23.41 3.15 -5.79
CA ILE A 315 -22.83 3.44 -7.11
C ILE A 315 -23.93 3.46 -8.17
N THR A 316 -23.90 4.44 -9.08
CA THR A 316 -24.90 4.53 -10.15
C THR A 316 -24.32 4.49 -11.55
N GLY A 317 -25.16 4.09 -12.50
CA GLY A 317 -24.85 3.95 -13.91
C GLY A 317 -26.01 3.30 -14.67
N ARG A 318 -25.92 3.32 -16.00
CA ARG A 318 -27.01 2.85 -16.89
C ARG A 318 -27.01 1.35 -17.14
N GLN A 319 -25.83 0.73 -17.08
CA GLN A 319 -25.65 -0.67 -17.42
C GLN A 319 -25.47 -1.51 -16.15
N GLU A 320 -26.45 -2.36 -15.87
CA GLU A 320 -26.45 -3.19 -14.66
C GLU A 320 -25.22 -4.11 -14.58
N LYS A 321 -24.81 -4.70 -15.71
CA LYS A 321 -23.68 -5.62 -15.78
C LYS A 321 -22.37 -4.98 -15.28
N THR A 322 -22.03 -3.80 -15.79
CA THR A 322 -20.77 -3.12 -15.43
C THR A 322 -20.81 -2.53 -14.03
N LEU A 323 -21.99 -2.10 -13.55
CA LEU A 323 -22.18 -1.73 -12.15
C LEU A 323 -21.96 -2.91 -11.21
N LYS A 324 -22.54 -4.08 -11.50
CA LYS A 324 -22.36 -5.29 -10.68
C LYS A 324 -20.89 -5.73 -10.66
N GLN A 325 -20.15 -5.57 -11.76
CA GLN A 325 -18.71 -5.82 -11.79
C GLN A 325 -17.94 -4.90 -10.84
N THR A 326 -18.24 -3.60 -10.85
CA THR A 326 -17.62 -2.66 -9.91
C THR A 326 -17.97 -3.00 -8.45
N ALA A 327 -19.22 -3.39 -8.18
CA ALA A 327 -19.65 -3.81 -6.85
C ALA A 327 -18.97 -5.09 -6.36
N ALA A 328 -18.77 -6.06 -7.26
CA ALA A 328 -18.05 -7.30 -6.95
C ALA A 328 -16.60 -7.02 -6.58
N GLU A 329 -15.91 -6.15 -7.32
CA GLU A 329 -14.54 -5.75 -7.00
C GLU A 329 -14.44 -5.01 -5.66
N VAL A 330 -15.38 -4.11 -5.36
CA VAL A 330 -15.45 -3.49 -4.02
C VAL A 330 -15.56 -4.56 -2.94
N THR A 331 -16.41 -5.57 -3.16
CA THR A 331 -16.63 -6.66 -2.20
C THR A 331 -15.36 -7.50 -2.03
N GLU A 332 -14.64 -7.79 -3.12
CA GLU A 332 -13.36 -8.49 -3.10
C GLU A 332 -12.29 -7.72 -2.30
N ARG A 333 -12.32 -6.38 -2.36
CA ARG A 333 -11.47 -5.50 -1.55
C ARG A 333 -11.97 -5.32 -0.10
N GLY A 334 -13.01 -6.04 0.31
CA GLY A 334 -13.58 -6.00 1.66
C GLY A 334 -14.45 -4.77 1.96
N GLY A 335 -14.81 -3.99 0.93
CA GLY A 335 -15.67 -2.82 1.05
C GLY A 335 -17.16 -3.14 0.86
N ARG A 336 -18.03 -2.17 1.16
CA ARG A 336 -19.49 -2.32 0.99
C ARG A 336 -20.00 -1.38 -0.10
N CYS A 337 -20.54 -1.96 -1.16
CA CYS A 337 -21.09 -1.24 -2.30
C CYS A 337 -22.53 -1.70 -2.61
N LEU A 338 -23.41 -0.75 -2.93
CA LEU A 338 -24.77 -1.00 -3.41
C LEU A 338 -24.93 -0.47 -4.85
N PRO A 339 -24.98 -1.34 -5.86
CA PRO A 339 -25.23 -0.91 -7.23
C PRO A 339 -26.71 -0.53 -7.43
N VAL A 340 -26.95 0.65 -8.02
CA VAL A 340 -28.27 1.13 -8.39
C VAL A 340 -28.26 1.55 -9.86
N VAL A 341 -29.06 0.89 -10.69
CA VAL A 341 -29.26 1.32 -12.08
C VAL A 341 -30.00 2.65 -12.04
N CYS A 342 -29.36 3.69 -12.57
CA CYS A 342 -29.90 5.05 -12.59
C CYS A 342 -29.20 5.83 -13.72
N ASP A 343 -29.99 6.29 -14.67
CA ASP A 343 -29.59 7.23 -15.70
C ASP A 343 -29.65 8.66 -15.15
N SER A 344 -28.49 9.29 -14.95
CA SER A 344 -28.41 10.65 -14.42
C SER A 344 -28.92 11.73 -15.38
N SER A 345 -29.42 11.39 -16.56
CA SER A 345 -30.19 12.31 -17.41
C SER A 345 -31.69 12.36 -17.08
N LYS A 346 -32.21 11.40 -16.31
CA LYS A 346 -33.63 11.26 -15.98
C LYS A 346 -33.91 11.61 -14.53
N GLU A 347 -34.78 12.60 -14.30
CA GLU A 347 -35.10 13.09 -12.96
C GLU A 347 -35.79 12.07 -12.07
N ASP A 348 -36.74 11.31 -12.62
CA ASP A 348 -37.49 10.32 -11.84
C ASP A 348 -36.56 9.22 -11.30
N GLU A 349 -35.61 8.75 -12.11
CA GLU A 349 -34.61 7.76 -11.68
C GLU A 349 -33.64 8.34 -10.62
N ILE A 350 -33.28 9.63 -10.72
CA ILE A 350 -32.50 10.32 -9.68
C ILE A 350 -33.30 10.42 -8.38
N LYS A 351 -34.57 10.82 -8.47
CA LYS A 351 -35.46 10.93 -7.31
C LYS A 351 -35.60 9.58 -6.60
N GLU A 352 -35.87 8.51 -7.35
CA GLU A 352 -35.98 7.14 -6.82
C GLU A 352 -34.69 6.67 -6.15
N LEU A 353 -33.52 6.99 -6.72
CA LEU A 353 -32.22 6.73 -6.09
C LEU A 353 -32.14 7.35 -4.70
N PHE A 354 -32.42 8.64 -4.56
CA PHE A 354 -32.27 9.32 -3.26
C PHE A 354 -33.37 8.95 -2.27
N GLU A 355 -34.60 8.68 -2.73
CA GLU A 355 -35.65 8.12 -1.87
C GLU A 355 -35.24 6.74 -1.33
N ARG A 356 -34.60 5.91 -2.17
CA ARG A 356 -34.06 4.63 -1.73
C ARG A 356 -32.96 4.80 -0.70
N VAL A 357 -31.98 5.67 -0.93
CA VAL A 357 -30.91 5.95 0.04
C VAL A 357 -31.52 6.46 1.36
N GLN A 358 -32.49 7.36 1.28
CA GLN A 358 -33.19 7.89 2.45
C GLN A 358 -33.88 6.78 3.25
N ARG A 359 -34.61 5.87 2.60
CA ARG A 359 -35.28 4.74 3.26
C ARG A 359 -34.28 3.74 3.86
N GLU A 360 -33.27 3.34 3.11
CA GLU A 360 -32.30 2.31 3.53
C GLU A 360 -31.33 2.79 4.61
N GLN A 361 -31.11 4.11 4.70
CA GLN A 361 -30.10 4.72 5.58
C GLN A 361 -30.69 5.66 6.64
N ASN A 362 -32.00 5.54 6.91
CA ASN A 362 -32.71 6.35 7.91
C ASN A 362 -32.49 7.87 7.74
N GLY A 363 -32.54 8.34 6.49
CA GLY A 363 -32.37 9.74 6.14
C GLY A 363 -30.93 10.24 6.06
N ARG A 364 -29.94 9.37 6.30
CA ARG A 364 -28.52 9.75 6.34
C ARG A 364 -27.86 9.74 4.97
N LEU A 365 -27.08 10.79 4.66
CA LEU A 365 -26.17 10.84 3.53
C LEU A 365 -24.98 11.75 3.90
N ASP A 366 -23.76 11.20 3.90
CA ASP A 366 -22.56 11.94 4.32
C ASP A 366 -21.78 12.53 3.13
N LEU A 367 -21.80 11.86 1.97
CA LEU A 367 -21.04 12.28 0.79
C LEU A 367 -21.82 12.04 -0.52
N LEU A 368 -21.89 13.05 -1.38
CA LEU A 368 -22.28 12.94 -2.78
C LEU A 368 -21.08 13.28 -3.67
N VAL A 369 -20.75 12.39 -4.59
CA VAL A 369 -19.80 12.65 -5.67
C VAL A 369 -20.55 12.70 -7.01
N ASN A 370 -20.70 13.92 -7.53
CA ASN A 370 -21.18 14.20 -8.87
C ASN A 370 -20.07 13.94 -9.89
N ASN A 371 -20.09 12.74 -10.48
CA ASN A 371 -19.09 12.28 -11.43
C ASN A 371 -19.68 11.81 -12.78
N ALA A 372 -20.97 11.43 -12.83
CA ALA A 372 -21.61 10.92 -14.04
C ALA A 372 -21.38 11.80 -15.28
N TYR A 373 -20.86 11.20 -16.34
CA TYR A 373 -20.53 11.91 -17.57
C TYR A 373 -20.70 10.99 -18.79
N ALA A 374 -21.54 11.39 -19.75
CA ALA A 374 -21.87 10.59 -20.93
C ALA A 374 -21.20 11.07 -22.23
N GLY A 375 -20.56 12.24 -22.21
CA GLY A 375 -20.13 12.96 -23.40
C GLY A 375 -18.72 12.66 -23.92
N VAL A 376 -18.02 11.64 -23.41
CA VAL A 376 -16.63 11.34 -23.82
C VAL A 376 -16.56 11.04 -25.32
N GLN A 377 -17.42 10.13 -25.81
CA GLN A 377 -17.45 9.74 -27.22
C GLN A 377 -17.80 10.93 -28.12
N ALA A 378 -18.85 11.69 -27.76
CA ALA A 378 -19.28 12.86 -28.52
C ALA A 378 -18.21 13.97 -28.60
N ILE A 379 -17.33 14.08 -27.60
CA ILE A 379 -16.15 14.96 -27.67
C ILE A 379 -15.18 14.48 -28.76
N PHE A 380 -14.82 13.19 -28.74
CA PHE A 380 -13.86 12.62 -29.68
C PHE A 380 -14.37 12.67 -31.12
N ASP A 381 -15.64 12.35 -31.35
CA ASP A 381 -16.27 12.37 -32.68
C ASP A 381 -16.30 13.78 -33.31
N ASN A 382 -16.07 14.84 -32.51
CA ASN A 382 -16.15 16.23 -32.92
C ASN A 382 -14.87 17.05 -32.63
N MET A 383 -13.75 16.40 -32.31
CA MET A 383 -12.52 17.05 -31.81
C MET A 383 -11.88 18.07 -32.78
N ASN A 384 -12.17 17.98 -34.09
CA ASN A 384 -11.65 18.89 -35.12
C ASN A 384 -12.71 19.78 -35.76
N LYS A 385 -13.92 19.80 -35.20
CA LYS A 385 -14.99 20.64 -35.70
C LYS A 385 -15.05 21.90 -34.87
N ASN A 386 -15.23 23.03 -35.55
CA ASN A 386 -15.59 24.27 -34.88
C ASN A 386 -17.00 24.14 -34.30
N PHE A 387 -17.32 24.94 -33.29
CA PHE A 387 -18.59 24.76 -32.58
C PHE A 387 -19.83 24.95 -33.48
N TRP A 388 -19.73 25.71 -34.58
CA TRP A 388 -20.80 25.90 -35.57
C TRP A 388 -20.96 24.73 -36.56
N GLU A 389 -20.03 23.77 -36.56
CA GLU A 389 -20.04 22.56 -37.41
C GLU A 389 -20.49 21.31 -36.63
N VAL A 390 -20.65 21.43 -35.32
CA VAL A 390 -21.07 20.36 -34.43
C VAL A 390 -22.58 20.36 -34.29
N ASP A 391 -23.20 19.18 -34.31
CA ASP A 391 -24.63 19.03 -34.05
C ASP A 391 -24.99 19.62 -32.66
N PRO A 392 -25.99 20.51 -32.56
CA PRO A 392 -26.38 21.12 -31.29
C PRO A 392 -26.74 20.10 -30.19
N GLY A 393 -27.22 18.90 -30.54
CA GLY A 393 -27.56 17.82 -29.59
C GLY A 393 -26.35 17.23 -28.86
N VAL A 394 -25.12 17.53 -29.29
CA VAL A 394 -23.90 17.23 -28.51
C VAL A 394 -23.92 17.96 -27.17
N TRP A 395 -24.55 19.14 -27.10
CA TRP A 395 -24.80 19.84 -25.84
C TRP A 395 -25.58 18.97 -24.86
N ASP A 396 -26.72 18.44 -25.29
CA ASP A 396 -27.60 17.62 -24.46
C ASP A 396 -26.92 16.32 -24.03
N THR A 397 -26.17 15.70 -24.93
CA THR A 397 -25.39 14.48 -24.64
C THR A 397 -24.39 14.71 -23.49
N ILE A 398 -23.73 15.88 -23.47
CA ILE A 398 -22.74 16.24 -22.45
C ILE A 398 -23.43 16.72 -21.17
N ASN A 399 -24.33 17.70 -21.28
CA ASN A 399 -24.81 18.50 -20.16
C ASN A 399 -26.10 17.97 -19.52
N ASN A 400 -26.90 17.11 -20.16
CA ASN A 400 -28.04 16.50 -19.45
C ASN A 400 -27.57 15.56 -18.35
N THR A 401 -26.50 14.79 -18.59
CA THR A 401 -25.91 13.92 -17.56
C THR A 401 -24.91 14.68 -16.68
N GLY A 402 -23.95 15.38 -17.29
CA GLY A 402 -22.78 15.95 -16.60
C GLY A 402 -22.96 17.35 -16.01
N LEU A 403 -24.15 17.93 -16.12
CA LEU A 403 -24.47 19.24 -15.52
C LEU A 403 -25.86 19.22 -14.88
N ARG A 404 -26.91 19.03 -15.69
CA ARG A 404 -28.30 19.02 -15.22
C ARG A 404 -28.52 17.90 -14.19
N GLY A 405 -28.10 16.67 -14.50
CA GLY A 405 -28.14 15.56 -13.56
C GLY A 405 -27.42 15.84 -12.24
N HIS A 406 -26.24 16.50 -12.28
CA HIS A 406 -25.50 16.89 -11.08
C HIS A 406 -26.27 17.89 -10.22
N TYR A 407 -27.00 18.83 -10.82
CA TYR A 407 -27.86 19.75 -10.10
C TYR A 407 -28.97 18.99 -9.34
N PHE A 408 -29.71 18.10 -10.02
CA PHE A 408 -30.77 17.31 -9.39
C PHE A 408 -30.26 16.41 -8.28
N CYS A 409 -29.16 15.68 -8.51
CA CYS A 409 -28.51 14.89 -7.46
C CYS A 409 -28.14 15.74 -6.25
N SER A 410 -27.62 16.94 -6.48
CA SER A 410 -27.25 17.87 -5.40
C SER A 410 -28.46 18.37 -4.63
N VAL A 411 -29.58 18.67 -5.31
CA VAL A 411 -30.83 19.10 -4.64
C VAL A 411 -31.34 18.01 -3.69
N TYR A 412 -31.43 16.76 -4.14
CA TYR A 412 -31.91 15.66 -3.30
C TYR A 412 -30.93 15.32 -2.17
N ALA A 413 -29.63 15.27 -2.46
CA ALA A 413 -28.61 15.06 -1.43
C ALA A 413 -28.59 16.17 -0.38
N ALA A 414 -28.68 17.44 -0.81
CA ALA A 414 -28.68 18.59 0.08
C ALA A 414 -29.87 18.57 1.05
N ARG A 415 -31.07 18.14 0.63
CA ARG A 415 -32.23 17.99 1.53
C ARG A 415 -31.91 17.08 2.72
N MET A 416 -31.22 15.96 2.46
CA MET A 416 -30.79 15.02 3.50
C MET A 416 -29.66 15.62 4.36
N MET A 417 -28.61 16.14 3.71
CA MET A 417 -27.42 16.69 4.40
C MET A 417 -27.73 17.93 5.25
N VAL A 418 -28.66 18.79 4.81
CA VAL A 418 -29.11 19.96 5.56
C VAL A 418 -29.93 19.55 6.78
N ALA A 419 -30.83 18.57 6.65
CA ALA A 419 -31.54 18.01 7.80
C ALA A 419 -30.57 17.35 8.79
N GLN A 420 -29.51 16.72 8.29
CA GLN A 420 -28.44 16.12 9.08
C GLN A 420 -27.50 17.17 9.73
N GLY A 421 -27.47 18.40 9.21
CA GLY A 421 -26.58 19.47 9.67
C GLY A 421 -25.11 19.28 9.28
N LYS A 422 -24.79 18.32 8.40
CA LYS A 422 -23.45 18.06 7.86
C LYS A 422 -23.52 17.24 6.58
N GLY A 423 -22.54 17.44 5.70
CA GLY A 423 -22.37 16.62 4.49
C GLY A 423 -21.29 17.21 3.57
N LEU A 424 -20.88 16.45 2.57
CA LEU A 424 -19.92 16.86 1.54
C LEU A 424 -20.48 16.58 0.15
N ILE A 425 -20.53 17.59 -0.71
CA ILE A 425 -20.86 17.50 -2.12
C ILE A 425 -19.61 17.80 -2.93
N VAL A 426 -19.21 16.88 -3.81
CA VAL A 426 -18.03 17.00 -4.66
C VAL A 426 -18.47 16.94 -6.12
N PHE A 427 -18.09 17.93 -6.91
CA PHE A 427 -18.24 17.91 -8.37
C PHE A 427 -16.92 17.53 -9.03
N ILE A 428 -16.92 16.49 -9.87
CA ILE A 428 -15.75 16.16 -10.69
C ILE A 428 -15.74 17.07 -11.91
N SER A 429 -14.87 18.07 -11.87
CA SER A 429 -14.68 19.06 -12.92
C SER A 429 -13.32 18.90 -13.60
N SER A 430 -12.86 19.90 -14.35
CA SER A 430 -11.55 19.89 -14.97
C SER A 430 -11.07 21.29 -15.30
N MET A 431 -9.80 21.39 -15.70
CA MET A 431 -9.23 22.63 -16.23
C MET A 431 -9.98 23.22 -17.43
N GLY A 432 -10.83 22.43 -18.11
CA GLY A 432 -11.74 22.91 -19.14
C GLY A 432 -12.74 23.97 -18.66
N GLY A 433 -13.00 24.07 -17.35
CA GLY A 433 -13.84 25.12 -16.78
C GLY A 433 -13.19 26.52 -16.80
N LEU A 434 -11.85 26.60 -16.91
CA LEU A 434 -11.12 27.88 -16.98
C LEU A 434 -10.56 28.21 -18.36
N ARG A 435 -10.42 27.22 -19.25
CA ARG A 435 -9.87 27.41 -20.59
C ARG A 435 -10.50 26.47 -21.61
N TYR A 436 -10.45 26.86 -22.87
CA TYR A 436 -10.82 25.96 -23.96
C TYR A 436 -9.93 24.72 -23.95
N LEU A 437 -10.54 23.53 -24.00
CA LEU A 437 -9.81 22.25 -24.01
C LEU A 437 -10.29 21.30 -25.09
N PHE A 438 -11.61 21.11 -25.24
CA PHE A 438 -12.19 20.18 -26.21
C PHE A 438 -13.22 20.85 -27.10
N ASN A 439 -14.34 21.27 -26.52
CA ASN A 439 -15.40 22.00 -27.21
C ASN A 439 -16.15 22.90 -26.23
N VAL A 440 -17.04 23.74 -26.77
CA VAL A 440 -17.81 24.72 -25.99
C VAL A 440 -18.68 24.05 -24.94
N SER A 441 -19.40 22.98 -25.30
CA SER A 441 -20.31 22.27 -24.39
C SER A 441 -19.59 21.65 -23.20
N TYR A 442 -18.40 21.08 -23.41
CA TYR A 442 -17.54 20.59 -22.33
C TYR A 442 -17.08 21.72 -21.40
N GLY A 443 -16.50 22.78 -21.97
CA GLY A 443 -15.94 23.88 -21.20
C GLY A 443 -17.00 24.58 -20.35
N VAL A 444 -18.17 24.88 -20.94
CA VAL A 444 -19.30 25.47 -20.21
C VAL A 444 -19.83 24.51 -19.14
N GLY A 445 -19.97 23.22 -19.44
CA GLY A 445 -20.39 22.21 -18.46
C GLY A 445 -19.49 22.15 -17.23
N LYS A 446 -18.16 22.19 -17.44
CA LYS A 446 -17.18 22.18 -16.34
C LYS A 446 -17.14 23.50 -15.56
N ALA A 447 -17.20 24.64 -16.26
CA ALA A 447 -17.31 25.95 -15.61
C ALA A 447 -18.59 26.05 -14.77
N ALA A 448 -19.70 25.50 -15.25
CA ALA A 448 -20.97 25.45 -14.54
C ALA A 448 -20.90 24.53 -13.31
N CYS A 449 -20.17 23.40 -13.36
CA CYS A 449 -19.90 22.58 -12.18
C CYS A 449 -19.11 23.34 -11.11
N ASP A 450 -18.08 24.08 -11.51
CA ASP A 450 -17.30 24.92 -10.59
C ASP A 450 -18.16 26.01 -9.95
N ARG A 451 -19.03 26.63 -10.76
CA ARG A 451 -19.99 27.64 -10.32
C ARG A 451 -21.03 27.05 -9.35
N MET A 452 -21.59 25.88 -9.64
CA MET A 452 -22.52 25.20 -8.74
C MET A 452 -21.86 24.92 -7.38
N ALA A 453 -20.62 24.45 -7.35
CA ALA A 453 -19.91 24.24 -6.11
C ALA A 453 -19.78 25.54 -5.29
N ALA A 454 -19.40 26.64 -5.95
CA ALA A 454 -19.26 27.95 -5.33
C ALA A 454 -20.57 28.53 -4.80
N ASP A 455 -21.63 28.51 -5.61
CA ASP A 455 -22.91 29.15 -5.27
C ASP A 455 -23.67 28.31 -4.23
N MET A 456 -23.72 26.98 -4.39
CA MET A 456 -24.35 26.10 -3.38
C MET A 456 -23.65 26.20 -2.03
N ALA A 457 -22.32 26.42 -1.99
CA ALA A 457 -21.59 26.61 -0.75
C ALA A 457 -22.09 27.81 0.07
N ILE A 458 -22.58 28.88 -0.58
CA ILE A 458 -23.12 30.07 0.10
C ILE A 458 -24.31 29.69 0.99
N GLU A 459 -25.25 28.92 0.43
CA GLU A 459 -26.46 28.48 1.12
C GLU A 459 -26.15 27.38 2.15
N LEU A 460 -25.27 26.45 1.79
CA LEU A 460 -24.96 25.25 2.56
C LEU A 460 -24.04 25.49 3.77
N LYS A 461 -23.18 26.51 3.71
CA LYS A 461 -22.17 26.79 4.75
C LYS A 461 -22.78 26.95 6.14
N LYS A 462 -23.89 27.69 6.26
CA LYS A 462 -24.58 27.89 7.56
C LYS A 462 -25.29 26.63 8.06
N LYS A 463 -25.46 25.63 7.21
CA LYS A 463 -26.09 24.33 7.52
C LYS A 463 -25.06 23.22 7.77
N GLY A 464 -23.76 23.55 7.81
CA GLY A 464 -22.70 22.59 8.06
C GLY A 464 -22.35 21.69 6.86
N VAL A 465 -22.91 21.97 5.67
CA VAL A 465 -22.68 21.18 4.47
C VAL A 465 -21.63 21.88 3.59
N VAL A 466 -20.68 21.10 3.08
CA VAL A 466 -19.57 21.57 2.25
C VAL A 466 -19.85 21.22 0.80
N SER A 467 -19.60 22.17 -0.11
CA SER A 467 -19.68 21.95 -1.56
C SER A 467 -18.37 22.37 -2.21
N VAL A 468 -17.74 21.49 -2.99
CA VAL A 468 -16.43 21.74 -3.62
C VAL A 468 -16.39 21.20 -5.04
N SER A 469 -15.56 21.82 -5.88
CA SER A 469 -15.22 21.28 -7.20
C SER A 469 -13.84 20.64 -7.13
N LEU A 470 -13.72 19.38 -7.54
CA LEU A 470 -12.47 18.64 -7.61
C LEU A 470 -12.00 18.54 -9.06
N TRP A 471 -10.75 18.89 -9.29
CA TRP A 471 -10.09 18.87 -10.59
C TRP A 471 -9.02 17.79 -10.62
N PRO A 472 -9.30 16.64 -11.24
CA PRO A 472 -8.29 15.65 -11.55
C PRO A 472 -7.27 16.16 -12.55
N GLY A 473 -6.07 15.58 -12.52
CA GLY A 473 -5.09 15.73 -13.58
C GLY A 473 -5.51 15.00 -14.87
N ALA A 474 -4.56 14.75 -15.76
CA ALA A 474 -4.80 13.80 -16.85
C ALA A 474 -5.02 12.41 -16.25
N VAL A 475 -6.17 11.78 -16.47
CA VAL A 475 -6.50 10.47 -15.87
C VAL A 475 -6.44 9.36 -16.92
N GLN A 476 -5.80 8.25 -16.57
CA GLN A 476 -5.72 7.02 -17.37
C GLN A 476 -7.02 6.24 -17.30
N THR A 477 -8.05 6.71 -18.01
CA THR A 477 -9.32 5.97 -18.12
C THR A 477 -9.25 4.95 -19.25
N GLU A 478 -10.04 3.88 -19.14
CA GLU A 478 -10.06 2.77 -20.09
C GLU A 478 -10.36 3.22 -21.52
N LEU A 479 -11.23 4.24 -21.68
CA LEU A 479 -11.52 4.84 -22.99
C LEU A 479 -10.31 5.58 -23.56
N ILE A 480 -9.58 6.31 -22.72
CA ILE A 480 -8.38 7.04 -23.15
C ILE A 480 -7.26 6.04 -23.50
N ASP A 481 -7.11 4.97 -22.74
CA ASP A 481 -6.15 3.90 -23.03
C ASP A 481 -6.47 3.20 -24.36
N GLN A 482 -7.75 2.93 -24.64
CA GLN A 482 -8.18 2.38 -25.93
C GLN A 482 -7.79 3.29 -27.11
N TYR A 483 -7.92 4.61 -26.97
CA TYR A 483 -7.50 5.55 -28.00
C TYR A 483 -5.98 5.70 -28.11
N ILE A 484 -5.25 5.53 -27.01
CA ILE A 484 -3.78 5.61 -26.98
C ILE A 484 -3.11 4.36 -27.56
N SER A 485 -3.76 3.20 -27.41
CA SER A 485 -3.26 1.87 -27.81
C SER A 485 -3.47 1.52 -29.28
N HIS A 486 -4.31 2.25 -30.01
CA HIS A 486 -4.39 2.11 -31.46
C HIS A 486 -3.21 2.86 -32.09
N ASP A 487 -2.53 2.24 -33.06
CA ASP A 487 -1.36 2.82 -33.75
C ASP A 487 -1.72 4.08 -34.55
N GLU A 488 -2.98 4.21 -34.95
CA GLU A 488 -3.53 5.42 -35.53
C GLU A 488 -4.27 6.22 -34.45
N ALA A 489 -3.63 7.27 -33.92
CA ALA A 489 -4.33 8.26 -33.13
C ALA A 489 -5.43 8.90 -33.98
N PRO A 490 -6.61 9.23 -33.42
CA PRO A 490 -7.67 9.90 -34.18
C PRO A 490 -7.11 11.12 -34.92
N PRO A 491 -7.58 11.44 -36.15
CA PRO A 491 -7.17 12.66 -36.84
C PRO A 491 -7.27 13.85 -35.89
N GLY A 492 -6.23 14.68 -35.79
CA GLY A 492 -6.18 15.85 -34.89
C GLY A 492 -5.78 15.59 -33.42
N PHE A 493 -5.51 14.35 -33.03
CA PHE A 493 -5.01 14.04 -31.68
C PHE A 493 -3.52 14.42 -31.54
N ASP A 494 -3.23 15.52 -30.85
CA ASP A 494 -1.85 16.01 -30.64
C ASP A 494 -1.01 14.95 -29.88
N PRO A 495 0.17 14.52 -30.40
CA PRO A 495 1.09 13.60 -29.73
C PRO A 495 1.43 13.97 -28.27
N LYS A 496 1.32 15.26 -27.90
CA LYS A 496 1.49 15.74 -26.52
C LYS A 496 0.42 15.20 -25.57
N PHE A 497 -0.81 14.95 -26.02
CA PHE A 497 -1.86 14.32 -25.21
C PHE A 497 -1.49 12.88 -24.85
N LYS A 498 -0.97 12.09 -25.80
CA LYS A 498 -0.50 10.72 -25.56
C LYS A 498 0.55 10.68 -24.44
N LYS A 499 1.53 11.61 -24.47
CA LYS A 499 2.57 11.73 -23.44
C LYS A 499 2.03 12.19 -22.08
N MET A 500 1.00 13.04 -22.07
CA MET A 500 0.37 13.55 -20.85
C MET A 500 -0.41 12.45 -20.11
N PHE A 501 -1.22 11.67 -20.81
CA PHE A 501 -2.02 10.59 -20.21
C PHE A 501 -1.17 9.38 -19.78
N ASN A 502 -0.09 9.04 -20.51
CA ASN A 502 0.86 8.00 -20.07
C ASN A 502 1.51 8.30 -18.71
N LYS A 503 1.63 9.59 -18.35
CA LYS A 503 2.11 10.04 -17.03
C LYS A 503 0.97 10.53 -16.12
N GLY A 504 -0.27 10.27 -16.51
CA GLY A 504 -1.47 10.68 -15.83
C GLY A 504 -1.68 9.96 -14.50
N GLU A 505 -2.64 10.49 -13.75
CA GLU A 505 -3.19 9.90 -12.55
C GLU A 505 -3.95 8.62 -12.88
N THR A 506 -3.93 7.65 -11.98
CA THR A 506 -4.83 6.50 -12.09
C THR A 506 -6.27 6.93 -11.83
N THR A 507 -7.23 6.11 -12.24
CA THR A 507 -8.66 6.34 -11.97
C THR A 507 -9.00 6.39 -10.47
N GLU A 508 -8.18 5.78 -9.61
CA GLU A 508 -8.41 5.72 -8.17
C GLU A 508 -7.94 6.96 -7.42
N PHE A 509 -7.05 7.79 -8.00
CA PHE A 509 -6.43 8.88 -7.26
C PHE A 509 -7.41 9.97 -6.80
N SER A 510 -8.41 10.28 -7.61
CA SER A 510 -9.50 11.18 -7.22
C SER A 510 -10.22 10.68 -5.97
N GLY A 511 -10.41 9.35 -5.84
CA GLY A 511 -10.97 8.72 -4.66
C GLY A 511 -10.14 8.96 -3.41
N ARG A 512 -8.80 8.82 -3.50
CA ARG A 512 -7.90 9.14 -2.38
C ARG A 512 -7.98 10.58 -1.93
N CYS A 513 -8.08 11.51 -2.88
CA CYS A 513 -8.24 12.93 -2.58
C CYS A 513 -9.55 13.20 -1.84
N ILE A 514 -10.66 12.56 -2.24
CA ILE A 514 -11.96 12.69 -1.59
C ILE A 514 -11.95 12.06 -0.18
N VAL A 515 -11.32 10.89 0.01
CA VAL A 515 -11.11 10.32 1.35
C VAL A 515 -10.29 11.26 2.24
N GLY A 516 -9.25 11.90 1.69
CA GLY A 516 -8.48 12.93 2.37
C GLY A 516 -9.33 14.13 2.79
N LEU A 517 -10.18 14.63 1.88
CA LEU A 517 -11.11 15.73 2.16
C LEU A 517 -12.11 15.39 3.26
N ALA A 518 -12.73 14.21 3.19
CA ALA A 518 -13.70 13.76 4.19
C ALA A 518 -13.11 13.66 5.61
N LYS A 519 -11.77 13.49 5.71
CA LYS A 519 -11.02 13.45 6.97
C LYS A 519 -10.47 14.80 7.42
N ASP A 520 -10.47 15.83 6.56
CA ASP A 520 -9.88 17.12 6.89
C ASP A 520 -10.77 17.85 7.91
N LYS A 521 -10.23 18.07 9.12
CA LYS A 521 -10.91 18.78 10.21
C LYS A 521 -11.24 20.24 9.85
N SER A 522 -10.58 20.79 8.83
CA SER A 522 -10.80 22.12 8.28
C SER A 522 -11.56 22.11 6.95
N LEU A 523 -12.22 21.02 6.58
CA LEU A 523 -12.95 20.88 5.31
C LEU A 523 -13.90 22.07 5.01
N MET A 524 -14.58 22.60 6.02
CA MET A 524 -15.48 23.76 5.86
C MET A 524 -14.75 25.02 5.36
N SER A 525 -13.46 25.19 5.61
CA SER A 525 -12.69 26.33 5.06
C SER A 525 -12.51 26.24 3.55
N MET A 526 -12.73 25.07 2.95
CA MET A 526 -12.62 24.83 1.51
C MET A 526 -13.95 24.95 0.77
N THR A 527 -15.08 25.11 1.48
CA THR A 527 -16.39 25.18 0.82
C THR A 527 -16.42 26.31 -0.21
N GLY A 528 -16.95 26.01 -1.39
CA GLY A 528 -17.03 26.88 -2.55
C GLY A 528 -15.76 26.97 -3.39
N GLN A 529 -14.71 26.22 -3.06
CA GLN A 529 -13.44 26.27 -3.79
C GLN A 529 -13.33 25.20 -4.87
N VAL A 530 -12.53 25.54 -5.89
CA VAL A 530 -11.93 24.59 -6.83
C VAL A 530 -10.66 24.01 -6.21
N LEU A 531 -10.56 22.68 -6.16
CA LEU A 531 -9.47 21.93 -5.55
C LEU A 531 -8.82 21.04 -6.59
N MET A 532 -7.52 21.19 -6.80
CA MET A 532 -6.76 20.30 -7.69
C MET A 532 -6.29 19.06 -6.93
N THR A 533 -6.37 17.89 -7.55
CA THR A 533 -5.85 16.63 -6.98
C THR A 533 -4.37 16.75 -6.61
N GLY A 534 -3.54 17.43 -7.40
CA GLY A 534 -2.13 17.71 -7.07
C GLY A 534 -1.93 18.56 -5.81
N ASP A 535 -2.81 19.53 -5.53
CA ASP A 535 -2.76 20.33 -4.30
C ASP A 535 -3.18 19.51 -3.09
N LEU A 536 -4.23 18.69 -3.23
CA LEU A 536 -4.69 17.79 -2.16
C LEU A 536 -3.67 16.68 -1.89
N ALA A 537 -3.00 16.17 -2.93
CA ALA A 537 -1.88 15.25 -2.81
C ALA A 537 -0.81 15.82 -1.88
N ARG A 538 -0.44 17.07 -2.11
CA ARG A 538 0.56 17.77 -1.30
C ARG A 538 0.06 18.01 0.12
N ARG A 539 -1.17 18.51 0.26
CA ARG A 539 -1.77 18.86 1.55
C ARG A 539 -1.88 17.65 2.48
N TYR A 540 -2.25 16.50 1.94
CA TYR A 540 -2.50 15.28 2.70
C TYR A 540 -1.37 14.25 2.60
N GLY A 541 -0.27 14.57 1.90
CA GLY A 541 0.85 13.66 1.69
C GLY A 541 0.49 12.41 0.88
N LEU A 542 -0.46 12.52 -0.05
CA LEU A 542 -0.95 11.40 -0.86
C LEU A 542 -0.03 11.14 -2.05
N LYS A 543 0.05 9.86 -2.39
CA LYS A 543 0.57 9.36 -3.66
C LYS A 543 -0.52 8.58 -4.37
N ASP A 544 -0.36 8.41 -5.67
CA ASP A 544 -1.24 7.57 -6.47
C ASP A 544 -1.22 6.11 -5.97
N VAL A 545 -2.21 5.29 -6.36
CA VAL A 545 -2.34 3.89 -5.91
C VAL A 545 -1.15 3.03 -6.37
N ASP A 546 -0.48 3.42 -7.44
CA ASP A 546 0.75 2.80 -7.94
C ASP A 546 2.04 3.35 -7.30
N GLY A 547 1.92 4.26 -6.34
CA GLY A 547 3.04 4.84 -5.59
C GLY A 547 3.71 6.04 -6.26
N ARG A 548 3.28 6.45 -7.48
CA ARG A 548 3.82 7.64 -8.15
C ARG A 548 3.35 8.93 -7.45
N SER A 549 4.19 9.95 -7.50
CA SER A 549 3.75 11.32 -7.20
C SER A 549 2.98 11.86 -8.39
N VAL A 550 1.85 12.51 -8.13
CA VAL A 550 1.05 13.14 -9.18
C VAL A 550 1.65 14.47 -9.62
N VAL A 551 1.30 14.90 -10.83
CA VAL A 551 1.81 16.14 -11.42
C VAL A 551 1.22 17.34 -10.69
N ASP A 552 2.10 18.26 -10.30
CA ASP A 552 1.72 19.54 -9.72
C ASP A 552 1.63 20.61 -10.81
N TYR A 553 0.42 20.82 -11.33
CA TYR A 553 0.13 21.80 -12.38
C TYR A 553 0.35 23.26 -11.94
N THR A 554 0.44 23.52 -10.63
CA THR A 554 0.73 24.86 -10.08
C THR A 554 2.23 25.10 -9.87
N SER A 555 3.06 24.07 -10.01
CA SER A 555 4.50 24.23 -9.84
C SER A 555 5.10 25.07 -10.98
N LEU A 556 5.96 26.03 -10.63
CA LEU A 556 6.68 26.85 -11.59
C LEU A 556 7.51 25.97 -12.54
N LYS A 557 8.06 24.88 -12.01
CA LYS A 557 8.73 23.83 -12.79
C LYS A 557 7.83 23.27 -13.90
N PHE A 558 6.59 22.91 -13.58
CA PHE A 558 5.64 22.41 -14.57
C PHE A 558 5.30 23.51 -15.59
N VAL A 559 4.96 24.72 -15.14
CA VAL A 559 4.61 25.83 -16.03
C VAL A 559 5.72 26.12 -17.03
N ILE A 560 6.98 26.25 -16.56
CA ILE A 560 8.14 26.46 -17.43
C ILE A 560 8.33 25.31 -18.42
N SER A 561 8.10 24.06 -18.00
CA SER A 561 8.22 22.90 -18.89
C SER A 561 7.24 22.91 -20.07
N GLN A 562 6.13 23.65 -19.95
CA GLN A 562 5.12 23.78 -21.01
C GLN A 562 5.43 24.91 -22.00
N VAL A 563 6.37 25.81 -21.69
CA VAL A 563 6.70 26.95 -22.56
C VAL A 563 7.91 26.57 -23.44
N PRO A 564 7.74 26.38 -24.76
CA PRO A 564 8.76 25.75 -25.60
C PRO A 564 10.13 26.42 -25.52
N TYR A 565 10.17 27.75 -25.54
CA TYR A 565 11.39 28.57 -25.61
C TYR A 565 12.17 28.66 -24.29
N VAL A 566 11.55 28.33 -23.15
CA VAL A 566 12.20 28.37 -21.83
C VAL A 566 12.14 27.03 -21.10
N SER A 567 11.68 25.98 -21.77
CA SER A 567 11.46 24.65 -21.17
C SER A 567 12.71 24.05 -20.52
N TRP A 568 13.91 24.36 -21.03
CA TRP A 568 15.19 23.93 -20.49
C TRP A 568 15.44 24.43 -19.05
N LEU A 569 14.89 25.59 -18.67
CA LEU A 569 14.99 26.12 -17.30
C LEU A 569 14.25 25.25 -16.28
N SER A 570 13.29 24.42 -16.71
CA SER A 570 12.53 23.55 -15.81
C SER A 570 13.40 22.51 -15.10
N VAL A 571 14.57 22.16 -15.67
CA VAL A 571 15.54 21.23 -15.05
C VAL A 571 16.11 21.82 -13.77
N PHE A 572 16.40 23.12 -13.78
CA PHE A 572 16.99 23.87 -12.66
C PHE A 572 15.94 24.54 -11.76
N THR A 573 14.68 24.56 -12.19
CA THR A 573 13.59 25.18 -11.41
C THR A 573 13.18 24.27 -10.26
N PRO A 574 13.22 24.74 -9.00
CA PRO A 574 12.76 23.95 -7.87
C PRO A 574 11.26 23.67 -7.96
N SER A 575 10.86 22.42 -7.72
CA SER A 575 9.45 21.99 -7.81
C SER A 575 8.54 22.56 -6.72
N PHE A 576 9.11 23.13 -5.64
CA PHE A 576 8.33 23.69 -4.54
C PHE A 576 7.83 25.12 -4.80
N ILE A 577 8.38 25.84 -5.80
CA ILE A 577 7.93 27.18 -6.18
C ILE A 577 6.64 27.05 -6.99
N ARG A 578 5.64 27.87 -6.67
CA ARG A 578 4.30 27.79 -7.27
C ARG A 578 3.90 29.12 -7.88
N VAL A 579 3.15 29.03 -8.97
CA VAL A 579 2.48 30.21 -9.53
C VAL A 579 1.11 30.39 -8.87
N PRO A 580 0.65 31.63 -8.66
CA PRO A 580 -0.73 31.90 -8.27
C PRO A 580 -1.71 31.21 -9.23
N ARG A 581 -2.83 30.70 -8.72
CA ARG A 581 -3.86 30.07 -9.57
C ARG A 581 -4.41 31.03 -10.64
N SER A 582 -4.43 32.34 -10.34
CA SER A 582 -4.76 33.39 -11.31
C SER A 582 -3.80 33.45 -12.51
N MET A 583 -2.57 32.97 -12.38
CA MET A 583 -1.66 32.85 -13.53
C MET A 583 -2.01 31.68 -14.45
N LEU A 584 -2.71 30.65 -13.96
CA LEU A 584 -3.17 29.54 -14.80
C LEU A 584 -4.29 29.98 -15.76
N SER A 585 -5.01 31.06 -15.46
CA SER A 585 -6.00 31.69 -16.34
C SER A 585 -5.42 32.74 -17.30
N LEU A 586 -4.17 33.19 -17.13
CA LEU A 586 -3.57 34.19 -18.02
C LEU A 586 -3.37 33.68 -19.46
N GLY A 587 -3.35 32.36 -19.66
CA GLY A 587 -3.32 31.75 -20.99
C GLY A 587 -4.68 31.61 -21.69
N SER A 588 -5.80 31.98 -21.05
CA SER A 588 -7.16 31.78 -21.58
C SER A 588 -7.92 33.06 -21.95
N GLY A 589 -7.23 34.19 -22.09
CA GLY A 589 -7.81 35.39 -22.71
C GLY A 589 -8.89 36.09 -21.88
N LYS A 590 -8.77 36.10 -20.55
CA LYS A 590 -9.49 37.06 -19.70
C LYS A 590 -8.49 37.90 -18.91
N ILE A 591 -8.33 39.15 -19.36
CA ILE A 591 -7.92 40.29 -18.53
C ILE A 591 -9.11 40.67 -17.67
#